data_AF-A0A534RZD8-F1
#
_entry.id   AF-A0A534RZD8-F1
#
_cell.length_a   1.000
_cell.length_b   1.000
_cell.length_c   1.000
_cell.angle_alpha   90.00
_cell.angle_beta   90.00
_cell.angle_gamma   90.00
#
_symmetry.space_group_name_H-M   'P 1'
#
loop_
_entity.id
_entity.type
_entity.pdbx_description
1 polymer ?
#
loop_
_entity_poly.entity_id
_entity_poly.type
_entity_poly.pdbx_seq_one_letter_code
_entity_poly.pdbx_strand_id
1 'polypeptide(L)'
;KRIRLKENIELLYQLLDNGIQGYHFDLYVLSAAPTEVIQSALEGIIPADHIYGAEFRFNSSGEIDTIVRATAGYGKVAVLDQLQAALQIGPDHIVYVGDGSSDIHVMLHVNARDGFTIAAAETKHVAQIAKRTVVSTNALAVLVPVLEGIVGWPRPQIRQFFESYGFLIQEWDKVRTDWLTLRPASTDWPQATSVN
;
A
#
# COMPACT_ATOMS: atom_id res chain seq x y z
N LYS A 1 -20.12 0.65 -13.25
CA LYS A 1 -18.74 0.79 -13.77
C LYS A 1 -17.90 -0.31 -13.13
N ARG A 2 -17.24 -1.21 -13.88
CA ARG A 2 -16.36 -2.24 -13.28
C ARG A 2 -15.05 -1.57 -12.88
N ILE A 3 -14.78 -1.50 -11.59
CA ILE A 3 -13.49 -1.05 -11.06
C ILE A 3 -12.50 -2.21 -11.25
N ARG A 4 -11.34 -1.93 -11.85
CA ARG A 4 -10.31 -2.96 -12.03
C ARG A 4 -9.52 -3.08 -10.74
N LEU A 5 -9.77 -4.15 -9.99
CA LEU A 5 -9.00 -4.50 -8.82
C LEU A 5 -7.65 -5.11 -9.21
N LYS A 6 -6.70 -5.07 -8.27
CA LYS A 6 -5.44 -5.79 -8.38
C LYS A 6 -5.72 -7.31 -8.31
N GLU A 7 -4.95 -8.10 -9.03
CA GLU A 7 -5.17 -9.55 -9.09
C GLU A 7 -5.03 -10.19 -7.70
N ASN A 8 -5.88 -11.17 -7.39
CA ASN A 8 -5.87 -11.95 -6.16
C ASN A 8 -6.06 -11.17 -4.84
N ILE A 9 -6.76 -10.04 -4.87
CA ILE A 9 -7.10 -9.28 -3.66
C ILE A 9 -7.96 -10.08 -2.66
N GLU A 10 -8.86 -10.93 -3.16
CA GLU A 10 -9.68 -11.80 -2.31
C GLU A 10 -8.84 -12.85 -1.58
N LEU A 11 -7.92 -13.51 -2.31
CA LEU A 11 -7.01 -14.44 -1.69
C LEU A 11 -6.05 -13.73 -0.71
N LEU A 12 -5.61 -12.50 -1.01
CA LEU A 12 -4.83 -11.71 -0.06
C LEU A 12 -5.59 -11.52 1.26
N TYR A 13 -6.86 -11.13 1.20
CA TYR A 13 -7.71 -10.97 2.39
C TYR A 13 -7.79 -12.27 3.20
N GLN A 14 -8.10 -13.39 2.53
CA GLN A 14 -8.19 -14.71 3.19
C GLN A 14 -6.88 -15.14 3.86
N LEU A 15 -5.73 -14.88 3.21
CA LEU A 15 -4.43 -15.26 3.75
C LEU A 15 -4.01 -14.40 4.93
N LEU A 16 -4.34 -13.11 4.93
CA LEU A 16 -4.09 -12.20 6.05
C LEU A 16 -4.95 -12.57 7.27
N ASP A 17 -6.20 -12.94 7.02
CA ASP A 17 -7.15 -13.33 8.07
C ASP A 17 -6.75 -14.64 8.76
N ASN A 18 -6.46 -15.71 7.99
CA ASN A 18 -6.25 -17.04 8.56
C ASN A 18 -5.16 -17.90 7.89
N GLY A 19 -4.47 -17.39 6.87
CA GLY A 19 -3.51 -18.18 6.09
C GLY A 19 -2.11 -18.29 6.68
N ILE A 20 -1.75 -17.46 7.67
CA ILE A 20 -0.40 -17.38 8.23
C ILE A 20 -0.40 -17.96 9.65
N GLN A 21 0.20 -19.13 9.83
CA GLN A 21 0.19 -19.81 11.12
C GLN A 21 0.79 -18.93 12.25
N GLY A 22 0.02 -18.75 13.32
CA GLY A 22 0.43 -17.97 14.50
C GLY A 22 0.26 -16.46 14.36
N TYR A 23 -0.27 -15.98 13.23
CA TYR A 23 -0.52 -14.57 12.96
C TYR A 23 -1.95 -14.38 12.44
N HIS A 24 -2.54 -13.24 12.79
CA HIS A 24 -3.82 -12.79 12.27
C HIS A 24 -3.66 -11.30 11.93
N PHE A 25 -4.05 -10.93 10.72
CA PHE A 25 -4.01 -9.56 10.24
C PHE A 25 -5.40 -9.12 9.83
N ASP A 26 -5.95 -8.17 10.57
CA ASP A 26 -7.23 -7.57 10.26
C ASP A 26 -7.07 -6.48 9.17
N LEU A 27 -7.68 -6.69 8.00
CA LEU A 27 -7.48 -5.85 6.82
C LEU A 27 -8.52 -4.72 6.75
N TYR A 28 -8.02 -3.48 6.72
CA TYR A 28 -8.81 -2.26 6.53
C TYR A 28 -8.37 -1.48 5.29
N VAL A 29 -9.31 -0.77 4.66
CA VAL A 29 -9.07 0.05 3.47
C VAL A 29 -9.30 1.53 3.78
N LEU A 30 -8.25 2.34 3.66
CA LEU A 30 -8.32 3.80 3.81
C LEU A 30 -8.12 4.48 2.45
N SER A 31 -9.17 5.10 1.92
CA SER A 31 -9.19 5.66 0.57
C SER A 31 -9.62 7.12 0.54
N ALA A 32 -9.01 7.90 -0.34
CA ALA A 32 -9.45 9.26 -0.64
C ALA A 32 -10.74 9.30 -1.49
N ALA A 33 -11.12 8.17 -2.10
CA ALA A 33 -12.34 8.05 -2.89
C ALA A 33 -13.60 7.98 -1.99
N PRO A 34 -14.79 8.28 -2.53
CA PRO A 34 -16.05 8.12 -1.78
C PRO A 34 -16.23 6.70 -1.26
N THR A 35 -16.71 6.56 -0.02
CA THR A 35 -16.89 5.26 0.67
C THR A 35 -17.73 4.30 -0.16
N GLU A 36 -18.83 4.77 -0.73
CA GLU A 36 -19.79 3.97 -1.50
C GLU A 36 -19.15 3.37 -2.77
N VAL A 37 -18.20 4.10 -3.38
CA VAL A 37 -17.47 3.64 -4.57
C VAL A 37 -16.55 2.47 -4.21
N ILE A 38 -15.89 2.54 -3.04
CA ILE A 38 -14.96 1.50 -2.59
C ILE A 38 -15.72 0.28 -2.08
N GLN A 39 -16.80 0.47 -1.33
CA GLN A 39 -17.68 -0.62 -0.90
C GLN A 39 -18.24 -1.38 -2.10
N SER A 40 -18.71 -0.68 -3.15
CA SER A 40 -19.16 -1.33 -4.38
C SER A 40 -18.01 -2.05 -5.11
N ALA A 41 -16.77 -1.55 -5.02
CA ALA A 41 -15.62 -2.20 -5.65
C ALA A 41 -15.22 -3.51 -4.98
N LEU A 42 -15.38 -3.60 -3.65
CA LEU A 42 -14.89 -4.68 -2.81
C LEU A 42 -16.03 -5.53 -2.20
N GLU A 43 -17.23 -5.39 -2.75
CA GLU A 43 -18.41 -6.13 -2.34
C GLU A 43 -18.14 -7.64 -2.39
N GLY A 44 -18.45 -8.32 -1.28
CA GLY A 44 -18.20 -9.77 -1.12
C GLY A 44 -16.74 -10.14 -0.85
N ILE A 45 -15.81 -9.17 -0.84
CA ILE A 45 -14.39 -9.41 -0.58
C ILE A 45 -13.98 -8.85 0.79
N ILE A 46 -14.27 -7.58 1.05
CA ILE A 46 -13.92 -6.89 2.30
C ILE A 46 -15.20 -6.40 2.98
N PRO A 47 -15.36 -6.61 4.30
CA PRO A 47 -16.50 -6.09 5.06
C PRO A 47 -16.66 -4.57 4.91
N ALA A 48 -17.92 -4.10 4.82
CA ALA A 48 -18.20 -2.69 4.57
C ALA A 48 -17.74 -1.75 5.70
N ASP A 49 -17.70 -2.26 6.93
CA ASP A 49 -17.20 -1.61 8.14
C ASP A 49 -15.66 -1.61 8.24
N HIS A 50 -14.98 -2.32 7.33
CA HIS A 50 -13.53 -2.26 7.19
C HIS A 50 -13.08 -1.22 6.14
N ILE A 51 -14.03 -0.50 5.53
CA ILE A 51 -13.78 0.44 4.44
C ILE A 51 -14.06 1.87 4.90
N TYR A 52 -13.01 2.69 4.86
CA TYR A 52 -13.06 4.10 5.21
C TYR A 52 -12.68 4.95 3.99
N GLY A 53 -13.71 5.50 3.33
CA GLY A 53 -13.57 6.47 2.25
C GLY A 53 -13.82 7.90 2.71
N ALA A 54 -13.82 8.82 1.75
CA ALA A 54 -14.40 10.14 1.91
C ALA A 54 -15.92 10.02 2.04
N GLU A 55 -16.52 10.78 2.96
CA GLU A 55 -17.95 10.78 3.22
C GLU A 55 -18.56 12.11 2.81
N PHE A 56 -19.66 12.04 2.06
CA PHE A 56 -20.39 13.19 1.56
C PHE A 56 -21.84 13.13 2.02
N ARG A 57 -22.41 14.30 2.34
CA ARG A 57 -23.86 14.47 2.47
C ARG A 57 -24.39 15.02 1.17
N PHE A 58 -25.46 14.42 0.67
CA PHE A 58 -26.13 14.86 -0.54
C PHE A 58 -27.40 15.62 -0.19
N ASN A 59 -27.72 16.65 -0.99
CA ASN A 59 -29.00 17.34 -0.91
C ASN A 59 -30.11 16.54 -1.61
N SER A 60 -31.34 17.05 -1.60
CA SER A 60 -32.49 16.42 -2.26
C SER A 60 -32.37 16.31 -3.79
N SER A 61 -31.52 17.10 -4.43
CA SER A 61 -31.21 16.98 -5.87
C SER A 61 -30.13 15.94 -6.17
N GLY A 62 -29.52 15.32 -5.16
CA GLY A 62 -28.44 14.34 -5.33
C GLY A 62 -27.07 14.95 -5.57
N GLU A 63 -26.90 16.26 -5.31
CA GLU A 63 -25.62 16.95 -5.37
C GLU A 63 -24.91 16.90 -4.02
N ILE A 64 -23.57 16.93 -4.03
CA ILE A 64 -22.79 17.02 -2.80
C ILE A 64 -23.04 18.38 -2.16
N ASP A 65 -23.60 18.35 -0.95
CA ASP A 65 -23.86 19.53 -0.12
C ASP A 65 -22.74 19.74 0.91
N THR A 66 -22.32 18.66 1.58
CA THR A 66 -21.33 18.73 2.67
C THR A 66 -20.29 17.62 2.53
N ILE A 67 -19.02 17.92 2.83
CA ILE A 67 -18.00 16.90 3.09
C ILE A 67 -18.05 16.56 4.58
N VAL A 68 -18.47 15.34 4.91
CA VAL A 68 -18.56 14.86 6.30
C VAL A 68 -17.18 14.43 6.79
N ARG A 69 -16.42 13.72 5.96
CA ARG A 69 -15.06 13.29 6.25
C ARG A 69 -14.21 13.30 4.99
N ALA A 70 -13.07 13.97 5.03
CA ALA A 70 -12.05 13.87 4.01
C ALA A 70 -11.02 12.80 4.42
N THR A 71 -10.69 11.90 3.50
CA THR A 71 -9.80 10.76 3.77
C THR A 71 -8.58 10.78 2.84
N ALA A 72 -8.13 11.99 2.48
CA ALA A 72 -6.91 12.23 1.70
C ALA A 72 -5.83 12.88 2.59
N GLY A 73 -4.56 12.54 2.35
CA GLY A 73 -3.43 13.09 3.10
C GLY A 73 -3.59 12.83 4.61
N TYR A 74 -3.56 13.90 5.42
CA TYR A 74 -3.71 13.79 6.87
C TYR A 74 -5.09 13.23 7.31
N GLY A 75 -6.12 13.30 6.46
CA GLY A 75 -7.41 12.67 6.73
C GLY A 75 -7.29 11.15 6.95
N LYS A 76 -6.39 10.47 6.22
CA LYS A 76 -6.09 9.05 6.46
C LYS A 76 -5.42 8.81 7.82
N VAL A 77 -4.57 9.73 8.28
CA VAL A 77 -3.93 9.65 9.61
C VAL A 77 -4.98 9.72 10.70
N ALA A 78 -5.92 10.65 10.60
CA ALA A 78 -7.01 10.80 11.56
C ALA A 78 -7.89 9.54 11.63
N VAL A 79 -8.22 8.94 10.48
CA VAL A 79 -8.98 7.68 10.43
C VAL A 79 -8.16 6.52 11.02
N LEU A 80 -6.87 6.43 10.71
CA LEU A 80 -6.00 5.39 11.26
C LEU A 80 -5.90 5.49 12.79
N ASP A 81 -5.74 6.69 13.34
CA ASP A 81 -5.69 6.92 14.79
C ASP A 81 -7.04 6.55 15.47
N GLN A 82 -8.17 6.88 14.83
CA GLN A 82 -9.49 6.48 15.32
C GLN A 82 -9.66 4.96 15.33
N LEU A 83 -9.28 4.30 14.24
CA LEU A 83 -9.34 2.85 14.10
C LEU A 83 -8.42 2.15 15.11
N GLN A 84 -7.19 2.63 15.26
CA GLN A 84 -6.23 2.11 16.24
C GLN A 84 -6.82 2.19 17.66
N ALA A 85 -7.42 3.32 18.02
CA ALA A 85 -8.03 3.52 19.33
C ALA A 85 -9.24 2.59 19.54
N ALA A 86 -10.07 2.40 18.52
CA ALA A 86 -11.25 1.53 18.57
C ALA A 86 -10.86 0.05 18.71
N LEU A 87 -9.82 -0.40 18.00
CA LEU A 87 -9.32 -1.78 18.06
C LEU A 87 -8.41 -2.04 19.27
N GLN A 88 -8.01 -0.99 19.99
CA GLN A 88 -7.11 -1.06 21.15
C GLN A 88 -5.78 -1.76 20.87
N ILE A 89 -5.21 -1.53 19.68
CA ILE A 89 -3.92 -2.12 19.26
C ILE A 89 -2.75 -1.14 19.45
N GLY A 90 -1.56 -1.70 19.70
CA GLY A 90 -0.31 -0.95 19.72
C GLY A 90 0.00 -0.35 18.34
N PRO A 91 0.63 0.84 18.28
CA PRO A 91 0.97 1.45 16.99
C PRO A 91 2.04 0.65 16.21
N ASP A 92 2.84 -0.13 16.92
CA ASP A 92 3.83 -1.08 16.38
C ASP A 92 3.19 -2.34 15.76
N HIS A 93 1.89 -2.57 16.00
CA HIS A 93 1.11 -3.64 15.38
C HIS A 93 0.44 -3.21 14.06
N ILE A 94 0.75 -2.02 13.54
CA ILE A 94 0.18 -1.51 12.30
C ILE A 94 1.07 -1.84 11.11
N VAL A 95 0.50 -2.51 10.11
CA VAL A 95 1.08 -2.64 8.78
C VAL A 95 0.33 -1.73 7.81
N TYR A 96 1.01 -0.74 7.24
CA TYR A 96 0.41 0.20 6.30
C TYR A 96 0.95 0.02 4.89
N VAL A 97 0.03 -0.16 3.94
CA VAL A 97 0.34 -0.31 2.51
C VAL A 97 -0.22 0.89 1.75
N GLY A 98 0.62 1.54 0.95
CA GLY A 98 0.20 2.68 0.12
C GLY A 98 1.00 2.79 -1.17
N ASP A 99 0.48 3.52 -2.13
CA ASP A 99 1.02 3.62 -3.49
C ASP A 99 1.14 5.06 -3.99
N GLY A 100 0.44 6.01 -3.35
CA GLY A 100 0.32 7.38 -3.79
C GLY A 100 0.89 8.41 -2.83
N SER A 101 1.01 9.65 -3.30
CA SER A 101 1.42 10.79 -2.45
C SER A 101 0.47 11.03 -1.29
N SER A 102 -0.81 10.65 -1.42
CA SER A 102 -1.80 10.75 -0.34
C SER A 102 -1.46 9.90 0.89
N ASP A 103 -0.58 8.91 0.72
CA ASP A 103 -0.17 7.97 1.77
C ASP A 103 1.08 8.42 2.53
N ILE A 104 1.79 9.45 2.04
CA ILE A 104 3.05 9.93 2.62
C ILE A 104 2.88 10.27 4.11
N HIS A 105 1.84 11.03 4.46
CA HIS A 105 1.59 11.42 5.85
C HIS A 105 1.34 10.21 6.75
N VAL A 106 0.63 9.20 6.24
CA VAL A 106 0.33 7.99 7.00
C VAL A 106 1.57 7.14 7.19
N MET A 107 2.38 6.97 6.14
CA MET A 107 3.63 6.21 6.25
C MET A 107 4.62 6.88 7.22
N LEU A 108 4.75 8.21 7.18
CA LEU A 108 5.57 8.94 8.15
C LEU A 108 5.04 8.75 9.58
N HIS A 109 3.72 8.84 9.77
CA HIS A 109 3.07 8.63 11.06
C HIS A 109 3.28 7.23 11.62
N VAL A 110 3.10 6.19 10.79
CA VAL A 110 3.30 4.79 11.16
C VAL A 110 4.78 4.51 11.46
N ASN A 111 5.70 5.00 10.63
CA ASN A 111 7.13 4.83 10.85
C ASN A 111 7.61 5.49 12.15
N ALA A 112 7.06 6.66 12.51
CA ALA A 112 7.41 7.37 13.73
C ALA A 112 6.97 6.65 15.02
N ARG A 113 6.11 5.62 14.89
CA ARG A 113 5.58 4.83 16.01
C ARG A 113 5.85 3.33 15.84
N ASP A 114 6.98 3.01 15.21
CA ASP A 114 7.53 1.66 15.01
C ASP A 114 6.73 0.69 14.13
N GLY A 115 5.57 1.08 13.60
CA GLY A 115 4.79 0.26 12.66
C GLY A 115 5.51 -0.03 11.33
N PHE A 116 4.93 -0.92 10.51
CA PHE A 116 5.57 -1.44 9.29
C PHE A 116 4.94 -0.88 8.02
N THR A 117 5.74 -0.23 7.16
CA THR A 117 5.23 0.41 5.93
C THR A 117 5.71 -0.29 4.67
N ILE A 118 4.78 -0.48 3.73
CA ILE A 118 5.04 -1.10 2.42
C ILE A 118 4.55 -0.15 1.31
N ALA A 119 5.45 0.25 0.42
CA ALA A 119 5.08 0.92 -0.82
C ALA A 119 4.71 -0.14 -1.87
N ALA A 120 3.48 -0.06 -2.42
CA ALA A 120 2.99 -0.97 -3.45
C ALA A 120 3.14 -0.43 -4.88
N ALA A 121 3.99 0.59 -5.08
CA ALA A 121 4.22 1.26 -6.35
C ALA A 121 5.68 1.71 -6.52
N GLU A 122 6.03 2.07 -7.76
CA GLU A 122 7.33 2.63 -8.15
C GLU A 122 7.45 4.14 -7.86
N THR A 123 6.43 4.76 -7.25
CA THR A 123 6.44 6.20 -7.01
C THR A 123 7.58 6.56 -6.06
N LYS A 124 8.58 7.29 -6.59
CA LYS A 124 9.86 7.59 -5.91
C LYS A 124 9.68 8.12 -4.48
N HIS A 125 8.70 8.99 -4.27
CA HIS A 125 8.46 9.63 -2.98
C HIS A 125 7.95 8.65 -1.91
N VAL A 126 7.07 7.72 -2.28
CA VAL A 126 6.50 6.74 -1.33
C VAL A 126 7.53 5.66 -1.03
N ALA A 127 8.26 5.21 -2.05
CA ALA A 127 9.32 4.21 -1.91
C ALA A 127 10.47 4.64 -0.99
N GLN A 128 10.79 5.95 -0.92
CA GLN A 128 11.83 6.49 -0.03
C GLN A 128 11.41 6.51 1.46
N ILE A 129 10.12 6.49 1.74
CA ILE A 129 9.58 6.57 3.10
C ILE A 129 9.25 5.18 3.63
N ALA A 130 8.76 4.28 2.77
CA ALA A 130 8.36 2.95 3.19
C ALA A 130 9.56 2.09 3.64
N LYS A 131 9.38 1.29 4.70
CA LYS A 131 10.38 0.30 5.14
C LYS A 131 10.66 -0.75 4.05
N ARG A 132 9.65 -1.06 3.24
CA ARG A 132 9.76 -1.98 2.10
C ARG A 132 9.01 -1.43 0.89
N THR A 133 9.48 -1.78 -0.29
CA THR A 133 8.78 -1.51 -1.55
C THR A 133 8.56 -2.82 -2.28
N VAL A 134 7.36 -3.00 -2.85
CA VAL A 134 6.99 -4.14 -3.68
C VAL A 134 6.31 -3.62 -4.93
N VAL A 135 6.86 -3.99 -6.08
CA VAL A 135 6.31 -3.67 -7.39
C VAL A 135 5.78 -4.96 -7.99
N SER A 136 4.46 -5.03 -8.19
CA SER A 136 3.80 -6.19 -8.78
C SER A 136 2.40 -5.82 -9.24
N THR A 137 1.87 -6.54 -10.23
CA THR A 137 0.45 -6.50 -10.63
C THR A 137 -0.44 -7.38 -9.75
N ASN A 138 0.14 -8.25 -8.94
CA ASN A 138 -0.56 -9.18 -8.06
C ASN A 138 -0.56 -8.65 -6.62
N ALA A 139 -1.73 -8.63 -5.97
CA ALA A 139 -1.90 -8.13 -4.60
C ALA A 139 -1.11 -8.97 -3.59
N LEU A 140 -0.96 -10.27 -3.85
CA LEU A 140 -0.22 -11.20 -2.97
C LEU A 140 1.23 -10.82 -2.77
N ALA A 141 1.84 -10.04 -3.68
CA ALA A 141 3.23 -9.62 -3.53
C ALA A 141 3.47 -8.82 -2.24
N VAL A 142 2.45 -8.17 -1.68
CA VAL A 142 2.50 -7.48 -0.37
C VAL A 142 2.77 -8.46 0.77
N LEU A 143 2.43 -9.74 0.65
CA LEU A 143 2.74 -10.74 1.67
C LEU A 143 4.25 -10.99 1.79
N VAL A 144 5.03 -10.81 0.72
CA VAL A 144 6.48 -11.08 0.77
C VAL A 144 7.19 -10.29 1.88
N PRO A 145 7.07 -8.94 1.95
CA PRO A 145 7.67 -8.18 3.04
C PRO A 145 7.02 -8.43 4.41
N VAL A 146 5.73 -8.81 4.48
CA VAL A 146 5.06 -9.19 5.75
C VAL A 146 5.68 -10.48 6.29
N LEU A 147 5.75 -11.53 5.46
CA LEU A 147 6.30 -12.83 5.84
C LEU A 147 7.80 -12.74 6.17
N GLU A 148 8.57 -11.93 5.43
CA GLU A 148 10.01 -11.77 5.69
C GLU A 148 10.30 -10.86 6.89
N GLY A 149 9.59 -9.74 7.00
CA GLY A 149 9.92 -8.67 7.96
C GLY A 149 9.19 -8.76 9.30
N ILE A 150 8.01 -9.35 9.33
CA ILE A 150 7.17 -9.45 10.54
C ILE A 150 7.17 -10.89 11.05
N VAL A 151 6.83 -11.85 10.17
CA VAL A 151 6.77 -13.26 10.54
C VAL A 151 8.19 -13.87 10.69
N GLY A 152 9.18 -13.31 9.99
CA GLY A 152 10.58 -13.73 10.08
C GLY A 152 10.91 -14.98 9.26
N TRP A 153 10.09 -15.30 8.25
CA TRP A 153 10.33 -16.48 7.42
C TRP A 153 11.51 -16.29 6.47
N PRO A 154 12.37 -17.32 6.31
CA PRO A 154 13.41 -17.30 5.30
C PRO A 154 12.80 -17.46 3.89
N ARG A 155 13.51 -16.97 2.88
CA ARG A 155 13.04 -16.98 1.48
C ARG A 155 12.53 -18.34 0.98
N PRO A 156 13.16 -19.49 1.27
CA PRO A 156 12.66 -20.79 0.82
C PRO A 156 11.27 -21.12 1.37
N GLN A 157 11.01 -20.79 2.64
CA GLN A 157 9.70 -21.01 3.26
C GLN A 157 8.63 -20.11 2.63
N ILE A 158 8.97 -18.85 2.33
CA ILE A 158 8.06 -17.93 1.62
C ILE A 158 7.73 -18.49 0.22
N ARG A 159 8.72 -18.99 -0.53
CA ARG A 159 8.49 -19.62 -1.84
C ARG A 159 7.53 -20.81 -1.73
N GLN A 160 7.80 -21.71 -0.79
CA GLN A 160 6.94 -22.89 -0.54
C GLN A 160 5.51 -22.48 -0.16
N PHE A 161 5.35 -21.42 0.64
CA PHE A 161 4.04 -20.88 1.00
C PHE A 161 3.27 -20.43 -0.24
N PHE A 162 3.86 -19.61 -1.11
CA PHE A 162 3.21 -19.19 -2.36
C PHE A 162 2.89 -20.38 -3.28
N GLU A 163 3.80 -21.36 -3.36
CA GLU A 163 3.61 -22.60 -4.14
C GLU A 163 2.41 -23.41 -3.64
N SER A 164 2.19 -23.47 -2.33
CA SER A 164 1.03 -24.18 -1.75
C SER A 164 -0.33 -23.57 -2.15
N TYR A 165 -0.34 -22.30 -2.56
CA TYR A 165 -1.51 -21.60 -3.10
C TYR A 165 -1.47 -21.49 -4.64
N GLY A 166 -0.56 -22.18 -5.32
CA GLY A 166 -0.48 -22.25 -6.78
C GLY A 166 0.33 -21.12 -7.44
N PHE A 167 1.13 -20.37 -6.69
CA PHE A 167 1.93 -19.26 -7.21
C PHE A 167 3.43 -19.58 -7.16
N LEU A 168 4.11 -19.44 -8.31
CA LEU A 168 5.56 -19.55 -8.39
C LEU A 168 6.20 -18.17 -8.42
N ILE A 169 7.09 -17.89 -7.48
CA ILE A 169 7.92 -16.67 -7.50
C ILE A 169 9.06 -16.90 -8.49
N GLN A 170 8.97 -16.36 -9.70
CA GLN A 170 10.05 -16.52 -10.70
C GLN A 170 11.23 -15.60 -10.39
N GLU A 171 10.98 -14.30 -10.32
CA GLU A 171 11.99 -13.27 -10.04
C GLU A 171 11.74 -12.63 -8.68
N TRP A 172 12.80 -12.50 -7.87
CA TRP A 172 12.74 -11.83 -6.58
C TRP A 172 14.06 -11.14 -6.27
N ASP A 173 14.26 -10.01 -6.91
CA ASP A 173 15.42 -9.14 -6.72
C ASP A 173 15.10 -7.99 -5.77
N LYS A 174 16.10 -7.62 -4.96
CA LYS A 174 16.07 -6.42 -4.13
C LYS A 174 16.99 -5.41 -4.81
N VAL A 175 16.41 -4.51 -5.57
CA VAL A 175 17.16 -3.56 -6.39
C VAL A 175 17.17 -2.19 -5.72
N ARG A 176 18.37 -1.62 -5.52
CA ARG A 176 18.57 -0.22 -5.11
C ARG A 176 19.21 0.51 -6.29
N THR A 177 18.39 0.99 -7.23
CA THR A 177 18.86 1.63 -8.46
C THR A 177 18.67 3.13 -8.42
N ASP A 178 19.76 3.86 -8.67
CA ASP A 178 19.74 5.31 -8.87
C ASP A 178 19.43 5.65 -10.33
N TRP A 179 18.46 6.54 -10.54
CA TRP A 179 18.08 7.04 -11.87
C TRP A 179 18.48 8.52 -11.99
N LEU A 180 19.48 8.80 -12.82
CA LEU A 180 20.04 10.12 -13.02
C LEU A 180 19.78 10.61 -14.45
N THR A 181 19.28 11.84 -14.56
CA THR A 181 19.32 12.60 -15.81
C THR A 181 20.29 13.75 -15.61
N LEU A 182 21.44 13.68 -16.28
CA LEU A 182 22.46 14.71 -16.20
C LEU A 182 22.25 15.72 -17.33
N ARG A 183 22.32 17.01 -17.00
CA ARG A 183 22.41 18.10 -17.98
C ARG A 183 23.76 18.80 -17.84
N PRO A 184 24.35 19.31 -18.94
CA PRO A 184 25.56 20.11 -18.85
C PRO A 184 25.36 21.33 -17.94
N ALA A 185 26.36 21.63 -17.11
CA ALA A 185 26.36 22.79 -16.21
C ALA A 185 26.65 24.10 -16.96
N SER A 186 27.38 24.02 -18.08
CA SER A 186 27.63 25.09 -19.05
C SER A 186 27.62 24.50 -20.47
N THR A 187 27.34 25.32 -21.48
CA THR A 187 27.34 24.93 -22.90
C THR A 187 28.73 24.65 -23.46
N ASP A 188 29.79 25.00 -22.71
CA ASP A 188 31.20 24.81 -23.10
C ASP A 188 31.71 23.44 -22.66
N TRP A 189 31.01 22.37 -23.03
CA TRP A 189 31.64 21.06 -23.03
C TRP A 189 32.52 21.00 -24.29
N PRO A 190 33.86 20.93 -24.18
CA PRO A 190 34.70 20.80 -25.36
C PRO A 190 34.26 19.54 -26.10
N GLN A 191 33.68 19.72 -27.29
CA GLN A 191 33.42 18.61 -28.18
C GLN A 191 34.76 17.92 -28.38
N ALA A 192 34.84 16.65 -28.02
CA ALA A 192 36.00 15.83 -28.32
C ALA A 192 36.21 15.91 -29.84
N THR A 193 37.22 16.67 -30.25
CA THR A 193 37.68 16.71 -31.63
C THR A 193 38.13 15.30 -31.97
N SER A 194 37.32 14.60 -32.74
CA SER A 194 37.72 13.36 -33.41
C SER A 194 38.92 13.69 -34.29
N VAL A 195 40.10 13.31 -33.83
CA VAL A 195 41.34 13.36 -34.63
C VAL A 195 41.22 12.25 -35.67
N ASN A 196 41.14 12.65 -36.94
CA ASN A 196 41.37 11.79 -38.10
C ASN A 196 42.84 11.40 -38.18
#